data_AF-A0A9D1SXC6-F1
#
_entry.id   AF-A0A9D1SXC6-F1
#
_cell.length_a   1.000
_cell.length_b   1.000
_cell.length_c   1.000
_cell.angle_alpha   90.00
_cell.angle_beta   90.00
_cell.angle_gamma   90.00
#
_symmetry.space_group_name_H-M   'P 1'
#
loop_
_entity.id
_entity.type
_entity.pdbx_description
1 polymer ?
#
loop_
_entity_poly.entity_id
_entity_poly.type
_entity_poly.pdbx_seq_one_letter_code
_entity_poly.pdbx_strand_id
1 'polypeptide(L)'
;MGLCRLGKEYLKDGFLSVDNVFLKNYLPAADGTDVKVYLYGLYYATAGDEERNGIEAIAMALKLSEERVMTAFRYWHEEGLVTITKTNPVEVVYRSPKAPATKVIRLNASKYADFTEDLVRLFPERVLSENELLSYCEMLERYKIDINAMLLIAKYCIDMKAVASTPYILAVAERWAKEGLTKEPDVLQRIAEIENNGADIRQIFAALGLKSEAGLEDRQAYLKWSKEYRYDLDALLVAARACKRKGGMTRLTALIEELHNAGAHSATEVDAYLKQRESLKKLASELVKKIGAYYADLDAVIEVYLNPWLGKGFEEDALRALAEFCFVRNLRTLEAMDALVGKFYKLGYLTAASVRDYVAASVRTDDSIRAILELAGGLPVVGRADREYYRTFVEEWGFDDEAIGAAAKYCAGKPFPMANINRVLSRMKAEGVLDAEAIAKRLNESEESLIPDRRAKKPKETPYPQRTYSKEELGSVFTDISATIDTEDL
;
A
#
# COMPACT_ATOMS: atom_id res chain seq x y z
N MET A 1 -27.23 -20.55 -30.12
CA MET A 1 -28.46 -20.09 -30.80
C MET A 1 -29.35 -19.45 -29.76
N GLY A 2 -29.84 -18.23 -29.97
CA GLY A 2 -30.81 -17.62 -29.06
C GLY A 2 -32.11 -18.44 -29.02
N LEU A 3 -32.74 -18.53 -27.85
CA LEU A 3 -33.91 -19.36 -27.56
C LEU A 3 -35.12 -19.04 -28.47
N CYS A 4 -35.26 -17.78 -28.92
CA CYS A 4 -36.38 -17.33 -29.75
C CYS A 4 -35.87 -16.64 -31.04
N ARG A 5 -36.54 -16.88 -32.17
CA ARG A 5 -36.32 -16.20 -33.46
C ARG A 5 -37.68 -15.82 -34.07
N LEU A 6 -37.75 -14.66 -34.71
CA LEU A 6 -38.94 -14.23 -35.43
C LEU A 6 -39.04 -14.95 -36.78
N GLY A 7 -40.24 -15.41 -37.13
CA GLY A 7 -40.54 -15.96 -38.46
C GLY A 7 -40.52 -14.86 -39.53
N LYS A 8 -40.27 -15.24 -40.79
CA LYS A 8 -40.16 -14.29 -41.93
C LYS A 8 -41.46 -13.54 -42.24
N GLU A 9 -42.56 -13.96 -41.63
CA GLU A 9 -43.93 -13.46 -41.83
C GLU A 9 -44.29 -12.31 -40.88
N TYR A 10 -43.41 -11.95 -39.95
CA TYR A 10 -43.65 -10.86 -39.01
C TYR A 10 -43.61 -9.50 -39.72
N LEU A 11 -44.78 -8.87 -39.89
CA LEU A 11 -44.92 -7.50 -40.39
C LEU A 11 -44.35 -6.52 -39.33
N LYS A 12 -43.35 -5.72 -39.73
CA LYS A 12 -42.62 -4.81 -38.84
C LYS A 12 -43.43 -3.62 -38.32
N ASP A 13 -44.69 -3.45 -38.70
CA ASP A 13 -45.46 -2.22 -38.45
C ASP A 13 -46.56 -2.36 -37.37
N GLY A 14 -46.52 -3.42 -36.57
CA GLY A 14 -47.47 -3.65 -35.46
C GLY A 14 -46.78 -4.05 -34.16
N PHE A 15 -45.83 -3.25 -33.66
CA PHE A 15 -45.07 -3.55 -32.44
C PHE A 15 -45.41 -2.63 -31.28
N LEU A 16 -45.57 -3.22 -30.08
CA LEU A 16 -45.57 -2.49 -28.82
C LEU A 16 -44.14 -2.39 -28.31
N SER A 17 -43.63 -1.17 -28.15
CA SER A 17 -42.30 -0.95 -27.58
C SER A 17 -42.35 -0.97 -26.05
N VAL A 18 -41.71 -1.97 -25.44
CA VAL A 18 -41.61 -2.11 -23.98
C VAL A 18 -40.16 -1.89 -23.55
N ASP A 19 -39.93 -1.07 -22.53
CA ASP A 19 -38.57 -0.80 -22.06
C ASP A 19 -37.93 -2.06 -21.45
N ASN A 20 -36.67 -2.33 -21.78
CA ASN A 20 -35.92 -3.47 -21.25
C ASN A 20 -35.82 -3.46 -19.72
N VAL A 21 -35.92 -2.29 -19.08
CA VAL A 21 -35.96 -2.15 -17.62
C VAL A 21 -37.23 -2.80 -17.04
N PHE A 22 -38.39 -2.66 -17.71
CA PHE A 22 -39.61 -3.34 -17.31
C PHE A 22 -39.45 -4.86 -17.33
N LEU A 23 -38.91 -5.38 -18.43
CA LEU A 23 -38.70 -6.83 -18.64
C LEU A 23 -37.74 -7.45 -17.62
N LYS A 24 -36.71 -6.71 -17.21
CA LYS A 24 -35.70 -7.21 -16.27
C LYS A 24 -36.14 -7.09 -14.81
N ASN A 25 -36.76 -5.97 -14.43
CA ASN A 25 -36.91 -5.62 -13.02
C ASN A 25 -38.34 -5.81 -12.49
N TYR A 26 -39.35 -5.85 -13.36
CA TYR A 26 -40.76 -5.84 -12.94
C TYR A 26 -41.53 -7.06 -13.45
N LEU A 27 -41.29 -7.48 -14.69
CA LEU A 27 -41.97 -8.63 -15.29
C LEU A 27 -41.75 -9.95 -14.52
N PRO A 28 -40.54 -10.31 -14.03
CA PRO A 28 -40.33 -11.63 -13.41
C PRO A 28 -41.09 -11.86 -12.11
N ALA A 29 -41.43 -10.79 -11.38
CA ALA A 29 -42.09 -10.86 -10.09
C ALA A 29 -43.60 -10.60 -10.16
N ALA A 30 -44.09 -10.00 -11.25
CA ALA A 30 -45.50 -9.65 -11.42
C ALA A 30 -46.35 -10.86 -11.85
N ASP A 31 -47.62 -10.89 -11.40
CA ASP A 31 -48.56 -11.90 -11.87
C ASP A 31 -48.82 -11.75 -13.38
N GLY A 32 -48.99 -12.89 -14.06
CA GLY A 32 -49.20 -12.91 -15.50
C GLY A 32 -50.47 -12.17 -15.95
N THR A 33 -51.46 -12.02 -15.07
CA THR A 33 -52.67 -11.21 -15.34
C THR A 33 -52.37 -9.72 -15.25
N ASP A 34 -51.59 -9.30 -14.25
CA ASP A 34 -51.21 -7.89 -14.08
C ASP A 34 -50.32 -7.43 -15.23
N VAL A 35 -49.40 -8.28 -15.70
CA VAL A 35 -48.58 -8.00 -16.89
C VAL A 35 -49.44 -7.83 -18.15
N LYS A 36 -50.47 -8.68 -18.33
CA LYS A 36 -51.40 -8.54 -19.46
C LYS A 36 -52.14 -7.21 -19.41
N VAL A 37 -52.63 -6.81 -18.24
CA VAL A 37 -53.31 -5.51 -18.07
C VAL A 37 -52.37 -4.35 -18.37
N TYR A 38 -51.13 -4.39 -17.89
CA TYR A 38 -50.12 -3.36 -18.16
C TYR A 38 -49.81 -3.22 -19.66
N LEU A 39 -49.57 -4.33 -20.36
CA LEU A 39 -49.24 -4.30 -21.79
C LEU A 39 -50.44 -3.85 -22.63
N TYR A 40 -51.65 -4.27 -22.27
CA TYR A 40 -52.87 -3.90 -23.00
C TYR A 40 -53.25 -2.42 -22.78
N GLY A 41 -53.07 -1.90 -21.56
CA GLY A 41 -53.23 -0.48 -21.30
C GLY A 41 -52.14 0.37 -21.98
N LEU A 42 -50.89 -0.10 -22.05
CA LEU A 42 -49.80 0.57 -22.77
C LEU A 42 -50.07 0.60 -24.28
N TYR A 43 -50.66 -0.46 -24.83
CA TYR A 43 -51.12 -0.50 -26.21
C TYR A 43 -52.13 0.62 -26.50
N TYR A 44 -53.18 0.77 -25.68
CA TYR A 44 -54.13 1.86 -25.87
C TYR A 44 -53.52 3.25 -25.69
N ALA A 45 -52.63 3.41 -24.69
CA ALA A 45 -51.93 4.67 -24.45
C ALA A 45 -51.02 5.09 -25.62
N THR A 46 -50.60 4.16 -26.48
CA THR A 46 -49.72 4.42 -27.64
C THR A 46 -50.46 4.42 -28.97
N ALA A 47 -51.64 3.81 -29.06
CA ALA A 47 -52.44 3.71 -30.29
C ALA A 47 -53.20 5.00 -30.65
N GLY A 48 -53.43 5.92 -29.70
CA GLY A 48 -54.06 7.22 -29.95
C GLY A 48 -55.57 7.19 -30.19
N ASP A 49 -56.24 6.05 -29.96
CA ASP A 49 -57.70 5.89 -30.07
C ASP A 49 -58.35 6.10 -28.69
N GLU A 50 -58.62 7.36 -28.33
CA GLU A 50 -59.15 7.75 -27.02
C GLU A 50 -60.59 7.24 -26.78
N GLU A 51 -61.39 7.05 -27.84
CA GLU A 51 -62.80 6.62 -27.73
C GLU A 51 -62.95 5.16 -27.31
N ARG A 52 -61.92 4.33 -27.55
CA ARG A 52 -61.91 2.90 -27.19
C ARG A 52 -61.03 2.57 -25.98
N ASN A 53 -60.39 3.58 -25.37
CA ASN A 53 -59.47 3.44 -24.24
C ASN A 53 -60.21 3.50 -22.89
N GLY A 54 -61.08 2.51 -22.63
CA GLY A 54 -61.84 2.38 -21.38
C GLY A 54 -61.45 1.14 -20.56
N ILE A 55 -61.74 1.16 -19.26
CA ILE A 55 -61.49 0.01 -18.38
C ILE A 55 -62.34 -1.19 -18.80
N GLU A 56 -63.53 -0.93 -19.34
CA GLU A 56 -64.48 -1.88 -19.89
C GLU A 56 -63.91 -2.57 -21.15
N ALA A 57 -63.21 -1.82 -22.00
CA ALA A 57 -62.58 -2.35 -23.21
C ALA A 57 -61.43 -3.30 -22.87
N ILE A 58 -60.60 -2.93 -21.88
CA ILE A 58 -59.52 -3.80 -21.37
C ILE A 58 -60.10 -5.05 -20.71
N ALA A 59 -61.13 -4.88 -19.87
CA ALA A 59 -61.82 -5.98 -19.20
C ALA A 59 -62.41 -6.98 -20.20
N MET A 60 -63.11 -6.48 -21.23
CA MET A 60 -63.69 -7.31 -22.28
C MET A 60 -62.63 -8.06 -23.10
N ALA A 61 -61.57 -7.37 -23.51
CA ALA A 61 -60.51 -7.97 -24.33
C ALA A 61 -59.71 -9.04 -23.59
N LEU A 62 -59.41 -8.80 -22.32
CA LEU A 62 -58.65 -9.73 -21.48
C LEU A 62 -59.53 -10.77 -20.77
N LYS A 63 -60.86 -10.70 -20.94
CA LYS A 63 -61.86 -11.54 -20.27
C LYS A 63 -61.73 -11.49 -18.73
N LEU A 64 -61.59 -10.28 -18.20
CA LEU A 64 -61.48 -9.98 -16.77
C LEU A 64 -62.69 -9.15 -16.30
N SER A 65 -62.94 -9.11 -14.99
CA SER A 65 -63.85 -8.10 -14.43
C SER A 65 -63.16 -6.73 -14.38
N GLU A 66 -63.93 -5.65 -14.46
CA GLU A 66 -63.40 -4.28 -14.30
C GLU A 66 -62.68 -4.10 -12.95
N GLU A 67 -63.19 -4.74 -11.89
CA GLU A 67 -62.53 -4.75 -10.58
C GLU A 67 -61.15 -5.41 -10.62
N ARG A 68 -60.97 -6.50 -11.37
CA ARG A 68 -59.66 -7.16 -11.51
C ARG A 68 -58.69 -6.29 -12.30
N VAL A 69 -59.18 -5.60 -13.34
CA VAL A 69 -58.38 -4.63 -14.12
C VAL A 69 -57.97 -3.44 -13.26
N MET A 70 -58.87 -2.90 -12.45
CA MET A 70 -58.55 -1.83 -11.50
C MET A 70 -57.54 -2.28 -10.44
N THR A 71 -57.67 -3.51 -9.94
CA THR A 71 -56.71 -4.09 -9.00
C THR A 71 -55.32 -4.24 -9.61
N ALA A 72 -55.23 -4.63 -10.87
CA ALA A 72 -53.96 -4.68 -11.60
C ALA A 72 -53.33 -3.28 -11.76
N PHE A 73 -54.13 -2.26 -12.09
CA PHE A 73 -53.62 -0.88 -12.15
C PHE A 73 -53.19 -0.34 -10.80
N ARG A 74 -53.84 -0.73 -9.70
CA ARG A 74 -53.39 -0.40 -8.34
C ARG A 74 -52.02 -1.04 -8.02
N TYR A 75 -51.82 -2.31 -8.37
CA TYR A 75 -50.51 -2.95 -8.23
C TYR A 75 -49.40 -2.19 -8.99
N TRP A 76 -49.64 -1.82 -10.25
CA TRP A 76 -48.66 -1.06 -11.02
C TRP A 76 -48.47 0.38 -10.52
N HIS A 77 -49.47 0.92 -9.82
CA HIS A 77 -49.36 2.21 -9.15
C HIS A 77 -48.43 2.12 -7.94
N GLU A 78 -48.52 1.05 -7.15
CA GLU A 78 -47.62 0.76 -6.03
C GLU A 78 -46.18 0.50 -6.48
N GLU A 79 -46.00 -0.18 -7.61
CA GLU A 79 -44.69 -0.38 -8.26
C GLU A 79 -44.14 0.90 -8.95
N GLY A 80 -44.90 2.00 -8.93
CA GLY A 80 -44.46 3.31 -9.45
C GLY A 80 -44.45 3.42 -10.97
N LEU A 81 -45.03 2.44 -11.69
CA LEU A 81 -45.05 2.38 -13.15
C LEU A 81 -46.28 3.03 -13.77
N VAL A 82 -47.34 3.25 -12.99
CA VAL A 82 -48.51 4.05 -13.41
C VAL A 82 -48.97 5.01 -12.30
N THR A 83 -49.75 6.01 -12.67
CA THR A 83 -50.44 6.91 -11.75
C THR A 83 -51.92 6.93 -12.08
N ILE A 84 -52.77 6.61 -11.10
CA ILE A 84 -54.22 6.74 -11.25
C ILE A 84 -54.59 8.17 -10.85
N THR A 85 -54.95 9.02 -11.81
CA THR A 85 -55.26 10.45 -11.58
C THR A 85 -56.72 10.68 -11.24
N LYS A 86 -57.62 9.86 -11.78
CA LYS A 86 -59.06 9.88 -11.49
C LYS A 86 -59.61 8.46 -11.42
N THR A 87 -60.65 8.26 -10.63
CA THR A 87 -61.32 6.96 -10.46
C THR A 87 -62.69 6.89 -11.11
N ASN A 88 -63.24 8.02 -11.58
CA ASN A 88 -64.49 8.06 -12.34
C ASN A 88 -64.58 9.34 -13.21
N PRO A 89 -64.43 9.25 -14.54
CA PRO A 89 -63.93 8.09 -15.28
C PRO A 89 -62.48 7.76 -14.86
N VAL A 90 -62.12 6.48 -14.92
CA VAL A 90 -60.78 6.02 -14.52
C VAL A 90 -59.74 6.56 -15.51
N GLU A 91 -58.74 7.27 -14.99
CA GLU A 91 -57.66 7.85 -15.78
C GLU A 91 -56.32 7.33 -15.25
N VAL A 92 -55.56 6.64 -16.11
CA VAL A 92 -54.28 6.00 -15.75
C VAL A 92 -53.16 6.53 -16.64
N VAL A 93 -52.12 7.10 -16.01
CA VAL A 93 -50.96 7.67 -16.69
C VAL A 93 -49.76 6.76 -16.51
N TYR A 94 -49.16 6.30 -17.60
CA TYR A 94 -47.95 5.48 -17.56
C TYR A 94 -46.72 6.33 -17.23
N ARG A 95 -45.83 5.78 -16.40
CA ARG A 95 -44.56 6.40 -16.01
C ARG A 95 -43.39 5.65 -16.65
N SER A 96 -42.26 6.34 -16.76
CA SER A 96 -41.04 5.76 -17.31
C SER A 96 -40.45 4.71 -16.35
N PRO A 97 -40.22 3.46 -16.79
CA PRO A 97 -39.55 2.45 -15.97
C PRO A 97 -38.10 2.81 -15.61
N LYS A 98 -37.48 3.77 -16.31
CA LYS A 98 -36.11 4.26 -16.06
C LYS A 98 -36.02 5.28 -14.93
N ALA A 99 -37.14 5.89 -14.56
CA ALA A 99 -37.26 6.82 -13.44
C ALA A 99 -38.61 6.56 -12.75
N PRO A 100 -38.79 5.38 -12.13
CA PRO A 100 -40.02 5.08 -11.41
C PRO A 100 -40.16 6.10 -10.28
N ALA A 101 -41.39 6.58 -10.04
CA ALA A 101 -41.65 7.35 -8.84
C ALA A 101 -41.28 6.50 -7.61
N THR A 102 -40.76 7.13 -6.55
CA THR A 102 -40.43 6.48 -5.28
C THR A 102 -41.61 5.60 -4.85
N LYS A 103 -41.38 4.30 -4.58
CA LYS A 103 -42.43 3.40 -4.08
C LYS A 103 -43.10 4.08 -2.90
N VAL A 104 -44.39 4.39 -3.03
CA VAL A 104 -45.17 4.94 -1.91
C VAL A 104 -45.52 3.76 -1.00
N ILE A 105 -44.55 3.33 -0.19
CA ILE A 105 -44.81 2.45 0.94
C ILE A 105 -45.50 3.32 1.99
N ARG A 106 -46.83 3.32 2.02
CA ARG A 106 -47.53 3.76 3.22
C ARG A 106 -47.17 2.74 4.30
N LEU A 107 -46.46 3.16 5.34
CA LEU A 107 -46.35 2.41 6.60
C LEU A 107 -47.73 1.80 6.89
N ASN A 108 -47.79 0.55 7.36
CA ASN A 108 -48.95 0.08 8.11
C ASN A 108 -49.01 0.92 9.40
N ALA A 109 -49.60 2.12 9.29
CA ALA A 109 -49.60 3.15 10.32
C ALA A 109 -50.16 2.59 11.64
N SER A 110 -51.00 1.55 11.60
CA SER A 110 -51.56 0.89 12.78
C SER A 110 -50.56 0.02 13.55
N LYS A 111 -49.53 -0.58 12.92
CA LYS A 111 -48.65 -1.56 13.58
C LYS A 111 -47.52 -0.89 14.38
N TYR A 112 -47.03 0.25 13.92
CA TYR A 112 -45.89 0.95 14.51
C TYR A 112 -46.24 2.34 15.05
N ALA A 113 -47.53 2.70 15.15
CA ALA A 113 -47.96 4.00 15.67
C ALA A 113 -47.35 4.28 17.05
N ASP A 114 -47.57 3.37 18.01
CA ASP A 114 -47.09 3.50 19.38
C ASP A 114 -45.55 3.63 19.43
N PHE A 115 -44.84 2.80 18.65
CA PHE A 115 -43.39 2.90 18.53
C PHE A 115 -42.92 4.24 17.98
N THR A 116 -43.53 4.75 16.91
CA THR A 116 -43.14 6.03 16.32
C THR A 116 -43.42 7.20 17.25
N GLU A 117 -44.51 7.14 18.02
CA GLU A 117 -44.83 8.15 19.03
C GLU A 117 -43.78 8.14 20.15
N ASP A 118 -43.48 6.97 20.71
CA ASP A 118 -42.46 6.83 21.77
C ASP A 118 -41.06 7.19 21.28
N LEU A 119 -40.73 6.87 20.03
CA LEU A 119 -39.46 7.26 19.42
C LEU A 119 -39.37 8.79 19.27
N VAL A 120 -40.42 9.46 18.79
CA VAL A 120 -40.45 10.93 18.67
C VAL A 120 -40.33 11.60 20.03
N ARG A 121 -40.94 11.04 21.08
CA ARG A 121 -40.81 11.55 22.46
C ARG A 121 -39.36 11.55 22.97
N LEU A 122 -38.48 10.69 22.44
CA LEU A 122 -37.04 10.71 22.77
C LEU A 122 -36.28 11.90 22.16
N PHE A 123 -36.86 12.60 21.17
CA PHE A 123 -36.25 13.75 20.49
C PHE A 123 -37.03 15.07 20.74
N PRO A 124 -37.04 15.61 21.97
CA PRO A 124 -37.84 16.80 22.29
C PRO A 124 -37.42 18.05 21.51
N GLU A 125 -36.14 18.16 21.13
CA GLU A 125 -35.59 19.32 20.41
C GLU A 125 -35.54 19.12 18.88
N ARG A 126 -35.99 17.97 18.36
CA ARG A 126 -35.84 17.61 16.95
C ARG A 126 -37.05 16.88 16.40
N VAL A 127 -37.59 17.41 15.30
CA VAL A 127 -38.63 16.73 14.53
C VAL A 127 -37.99 15.68 13.62
N LEU A 128 -38.36 14.42 13.78
CA LEU A 128 -37.98 13.34 12.87
C LEU A 128 -38.84 13.40 11.60
N SER A 129 -38.19 13.29 10.44
CA SER A 129 -38.92 13.23 9.16
C SER A 129 -39.57 11.86 8.94
N GLU A 130 -40.57 11.80 8.06
CA GLU A 130 -41.25 10.54 7.71
C GLU A 130 -40.28 9.47 7.18
N ASN A 131 -39.27 9.87 6.39
CA ASN A 131 -38.23 8.96 5.88
C ASN A 131 -37.36 8.38 7.00
N GLU A 132 -37.12 9.15 8.06
CA GLU A 132 -36.34 8.68 9.21
C GLU A 132 -37.14 7.67 10.04
N LEU A 133 -38.41 7.96 10.30
CA LEU A 133 -39.32 7.04 10.98
C LEU A 133 -39.46 5.72 10.20
N LEU A 134 -39.57 5.81 8.87
CA LEU A 134 -39.56 4.63 8.00
C LEU A 134 -38.26 3.84 8.15
N SER A 135 -37.10 4.52 8.18
CA SER A 135 -35.80 3.86 8.33
C SER A 135 -35.69 3.06 9.65
N TYR A 136 -36.28 3.56 10.74
CA TYR A 136 -36.38 2.80 11.99
C TYR A 136 -37.31 1.59 11.88
N CYS A 137 -38.46 1.72 11.21
CA CYS A 137 -39.39 0.61 11.01
C CYS A 137 -38.76 -0.48 10.13
N GLU A 138 -38.06 -0.10 9.06
CA GLU A 138 -37.31 -1.02 8.22
C GLU A 138 -36.23 -1.76 9.01
N MET A 139 -35.57 -1.08 9.96
CA MET A 139 -34.57 -1.69 10.84
C MET A 139 -35.18 -2.78 11.74
N LEU A 140 -36.31 -2.49 12.39
CA LEU A 140 -37.06 -3.46 13.19
C LEU A 140 -37.40 -4.71 12.37
N GLU A 141 -37.91 -4.52 11.14
CA GLU A 141 -38.34 -5.63 10.30
C GLU A 141 -37.20 -6.44 9.71
N ARG A 142 -36.13 -5.78 9.29
CA ARG A 142 -34.94 -6.40 8.69
C ARG A 142 -34.22 -7.29 9.68
N TYR A 143 -34.01 -6.79 10.89
CA TYR A 143 -33.20 -7.46 11.90
C TYR A 143 -34.03 -8.16 12.99
N LYS A 144 -35.36 -8.09 12.92
CA LYS A 144 -36.29 -8.63 13.92
C LYS A 144 -35.97 -8.12 15.33
N ILE A 145 -35.63 -6.84 15.43
CA ILE A 145 -35.39 -6.16 16.70
C ILE A 145 -36.74 -5.91 17.37
N ASP A 146 -36.81 -6.15 18.67
CA ASP A 146 -37.97 -5.86 19.49
C ASP A 146 -38.17 -4.34 19.65
N ILE A 147 -39.41 -3.89 19.79
CA ILE A 147 -39.77 -2.46 19.85
C ILE A 147 -39.04 -1.79 21.02
N ASN A 148 -39.11 -2.39 22.21
CA ASN A 148 -38.47 -1.85 23.41
C ASN A 148 -36.95 -1.87 23.30
N ALA A 149 -36.37 -2.89 22.66
CA ALA A 149 -34.93 -2.95 22.41
C ALA A 149 -34.47 -1.77 21.53
N MET A 150 -35.21 -1.44 20.47
CA MET A 150 -34.89 -0.31 19.60
C MET A 150 -35.03 1.04 20.31
N LEU A 151 -36.07 1.21 21.15
CA LEU A 151 -36.25 2.42 21.96
C LEU A 151 -35.10 2.59 22.97
N LEU A 152 -34.65 1.52 23.62
CA LEU A 152 -33.50 1.56 24.52
C LEU A 152 -32.20 1.92 23.80
N ILE A 153 -31.96 1.34 22.62
CA ILE A 153 -30.79 1.68 21.78
C ILE A 153 -30.81 3.17 21.41
N ALA A 154 -31.95 3.68 20.96
CA ALA A 154 -32.13 5.08 20.61
C ALA A 154 -31.88 5.99 21.82
N LYS A 155 -32.51 5.69 22.95
CA LYS A 155 -32.34 6.44 24.21
C LYS A 155 -30.87 6.47 24.64
N TYR A 156 -30.21 5.31 24.68
CA TYR A 156 -28.80 5.20 25.04
C TYR A 156 -27.90 6.06 24.14
N CYS A 157 -28.16 6.07 22.83
CA CYS A 157 -27.40 6.88 21.89
C CYS A 157 -27.59 8.39 22.11
N ILE A 158 -28.79 8.81 22.51
CA ILE A 158 -29.14 10.21 22.82
C ILE A 158 -28.47 10.64 24.13
N ASP A 159 -28.55 9.82 25.18
CA ASP A 159 -27.94 10.12 26.48
C ASP A 159 -26.41 10.26 26.38
N MET A 160 -25.78 9.53 25.45
CA MET A 160 -24.32 9.53 25.24
C MET A 160 -23.82 10.64 24.30
N LYS A 161 -24.68 11.29 23.51
CA LYS A 161 -24.27 12.29 22.50
C LYS A 161 -25.20 13.48 22.48
N ALA A 162 -24.65 14.69 22.62
CA ALA A 162 -25.41 15.94 22.62
C ALA A 162 -26.39 16.09 21.44
N VAL A 163 -26.05 15.56 20.26
CA VAL A 163 -26.99 15.41 19.13
C VAL A 163 -26.79 14.04 18.48
N ALA A 164 -27.67 13.09 18.78
CA ALA A 164 -27.69 11.79 18.12
C ALA A 164 -28.46 11.87 16.79
N SER A 165 -27.75 11.65 15.67
CA SER A 165 -28.38 11.61 14.35
C SER A 165 -29.01 10.24 14.09
N THR A 166 -30.04 10.21 13.24
CA THR A 166 -30.73 8.97 12.87
C THR A 166 -29.79 7.94 12.23
N PRO A 167 -28.92 8.29 11.26
CA PRO A 167 -27.97 7.33 10.69
C PRO A 167 -27.04 6.71 11.74
N TYR A 168 -26.64 7.48 12.75
CA TYR A 168 -25.79 7.00 13.81
C TYR A 168 -26.51 5.97 14.70
N ILE A 169 -27.73 6.25 15.12
CA ILE A 169 -28.53 5.33 15.94
C ILE A 169 -28.79 4.02 15.18
N LEU A 170 -29.15 4.13 13.91
CA LEU A 170 -29.37 2.97 13.03
C LEU A 170 -28.10 2.14 12.86
N ALA A 171 -26.92 2.76 12.75
CA ALA A 171 -25.65 2.04 12.66
C ALA A 171 -25.32 1.27 13.96
N VAL A 172 -25.62 1.85 15.12
CA VAL A 172 -25.47 1.16 16.43
C VAL A 172 -26.45 -0.01 16.52
N ALA A 173 -27.72 0.22 16.16
CA ALA A 173 -28.75 -0.81 16.17
C ALA A 173 -28.42 -1.98 15.22
N GLU A 174 -27.98 -1.69 14.01
CA GLU A 174 -27.56 -2.69 13.03
C GLU A 174 -26.41 -3.55 13.56
N ARG A 175 -25.41 -2.92 14.20
CA ARG A 175 -24.26 -3.65 14.75
C ARG A 175 -24.69 -4.58 15.89
N TRP A 176 -25.45 -4.06 16.85
CA TRP A 176 -25.93 -4.84 17.99
C TRP A 176 -26.86 -5.98 17.54
N ALA A 177 -27.69 -5.74 16.53
CA ALA A 177 -28.50 -6.79 15.94
C ALA A 177 -27.67 -7.90 15.25
N LYS A 178 -26.57 -7.54 14.57
CA LYS A 178 -25.62 -8.54 14.01
C LYS A 178 -24.94 -9.37 15.09
N GLU A 179 -24.78 -8.84 16.29
CA GLU A 179 -24.30 -9.55 17.48
C GLU A 179 -25.41 -10.37 18.18
N GLY A 180 -26.64 -10.34 17.68
CA GLY A 180 -27.80 -11.06 18.24
C GLY A 180 -28.56 -10.32 19.34
N LEU A 181 -28.21 -9.06 19.62
CA LEU A 181 -28.86 -8.22 20.65
C LEU A 181 -30.14 -7.61 20.09
N THR A 182 -31.17 -8.43 19.90
CA THR A 182 -32.46 -7.99 19.33
C THR A 182 -33.57 -7.85 20.35
N LYS A 183 -33.38 -8.28 21.61
CA LYS A 183 -34.38 -8.23 22.68
C LYS A 183 -34.00 -7.23 23.77
N GLU A 184 -35.01 -6.74 24.49
CA GLU A 184 -34.85 -5.75 25.57
C GLU A 184 -33.84 -6.19 26.65
N PRO A 185 -33.88 -7.42 27.20
CA PRO A 185 -32.96 -7.82 28.27
C PRO A 185 -31.50 -7.84 27.81
N ASP A 186 -31.25 -8.28 26.58
CA ASP A 186 -29.90 -8.39 26.01
C ASP A 186 -29.29 -7.00 25.80
N VAL A 187 -30.11 -6.04 25.35
CA VAL A 187 -29.73 -4.63 25.20
C VAL A 187 -29.42 -3.99 26.55
N LEU A 188 -30.26 -4.21 27.58
CA LEU A 188 -30.01 -3.69 28.93
C LEU A 188 -28.71 -4.25 29.52
N GLN A 189 -28.45 -5.54 29.36
CA GLN A 189 -27.20 -6.15 29.80
C GLN A 189 -26.01 -5.50 29.11
N ARG A 190 -26.07 -5.29 27.79
CA ARG A 190 -25.00 -4.63 27.05
C ARG A 190 -24.75 -3.21 27.53
N ILE A 191 -25.80 -2.44 27.80
CA ILE A 191 -25.67 -1.07 28.33
C ILE A 191 -24.98 -1.11 29.71
N ALA A 192 -25.41 -1.98 30.61
CA ALA A 192 -24.81 -2.13 31.94
C ALA A 192 -23.32 -2.54 31.85
N GLU A 193 -22.96 -3.44 30.93
CA GLU A 193 -21.56 -3.81 30.70
C GLU A 193 -20.72 -2.61 30.24
N ILE A 194 -21.25 -1.79 29.33
CA ILE A 194 -20.57 -0.59 28.86
C ILE A 194 -20.38 0.43 29.99
N GLU A 195 -21.38 0.59 30.85
CA GLU A 195 -21.30 1.48 32.02
C GLU A 195 -20.31 0.99 33.07
N ASN A 196 -20.29 -0.31 33.35
CA ASN A 196 -19.37 -0.94 34.29
C ASN A 196 -17.90 -0.76 33.87
N ASN A 197 -17.63 -0.79 32.56
CA ASN A 197 -16.29 -0.57 32.01
C ASN A 197 -15.89 0.92 31.91
N GLY A 198 -16.77 1.84 32.33
CA GLY A 198 -16.51 3.28 32.25
C GLY A 198 -15.28 3.72 33.04
N ALA A 199 -14.95 3.05 34.14
CA ALA A 199 -13.75 3.35 34.93
C ALA A 199 -12.45 3.06 34.15
N ASP A 200 -12.39 1.91 33.49
CA ASP A 200 -11.24 1.47 32.69
C ASP A 200 -11.00 2.40 31.50
N ILE A 201 -12.08 2.78 30.83
CA ILE A 201 -12.02 3.67 29.67
C ILE A 201 -11.55 5.07 30.09
N ARG A 202 -11.99 5.56 31.27
CA ARG A 202 -11.45 6.82 31.83
C ARG A 202 -9.94 6.73 32.08
N GLN A 203 -9.43 5.60 32.56
CA GLN A 203 -7.99 5.41 32.73
C GLN A 203 -7.24 5.43 31.40
N ILE A 204 -7.79 4.80 30.36
CA ILE A 204 -7.23 4.82 28.99
C ILE A 204 -7.20 6.24 28.43
N PHE A 205 -8.29 7.01 28.59
CA PHE A 205 -8.35 8.41 28.15
C PHE A 205 -7.33 9.29 28.88
N ALA A 206 -7.19 9.10 30.19
CA ALA A 206 -6.16 9.78 30.98
C ALA A 206 -4.74 9.41 30.50
N ALA A 207 -4.49 8.14 30.17
CA ALA A 207 -3.22 7.67 29.62
C ALA A 207 -2.91 8.29 28.24
N LEU A 208 -3.92 8.45 27.38
CA LEU A 208 -3.82 9.17 26.11
C LEU A 208 -3.62 10.69 26.27
N GLY A 209 -3.91 11.22 27.46
CA GLY A 209 -3.89 12.65 27.77
C GLY A 209 -5.12 13.41 27.28
N LEU A 210 -6.24 12.72 27.07
CA LEU A 210 -7.52 13.29 26.70
C LEU A 210 -8.28 13.73 27.96
N LYS A 211 -8.90 14.92 27.90
CA LYS A 211 -9.76 15.45 28.97
C LYS A 211 -11.26 15.30 28.65
N SER A 212 -11.58 14.91 27.42
CA SER A 212 -12.94 14.65 26.99
C SER A 212 -13.45 13.36 27.60
N GLU A 213 -14.77 13.24 27.74
CA GLU A 213 -15.39 11.95 28.01
C GLU A 213 -15.31 11.06 26.78
N ALA A 214 -15.30 9.74 27.00
CA ALA A 214 -15.38 8.77 25.92
C ALA A 214 -16.74 8.87 25.23
N GLY A 215 -16.76 8.75 23.90
CA GLY A 215 -17.96 8.54 23.12
C GLY A 215 -18.37 7.07 23.10
N LEU A 216 -19.49 6.77 22.44
CA LEU A 216 -19.96 5.39 22.28
C LEU A 216 -19.00 4.53 21.42
N GLU A 217 -18.42 5.11 20.37
CA GLU A 217 -17.45 4.43 19.51
C GLU A 217 -16.21 3.99 20.29
N ASP A 218 -15.71 4.85 21.20
CA ASP A 218 -14.56 4.55 22.05
C ASP A 218 -14.86 3.38 23.00
N ARG A 219 -16.08 3.36 23.57
CA ARG A 219 -16.51 2.28 24.46
C ARG A 219 -16.70 0.95 23.72
N GLN A 220 -17.20 1.00 22.48
CA GLN A 220 -17.29 -0.16 21.62
C GLN A 220 -15.90 -0.70 21.24
N ALA A 221 -14.95 0.18 20.92
CA ALA A 221 -13.57 -0.21 20.64
C ALA A 221 -12.93 -0.93 21.84
N TYR A 222 -13.13 -0.42 23.06
CA TYR A 222 -12.68 -1.08 24.28
C TYR A 222 -13.29 -2.49 24.46
N LEU A 223 -14.60 -2.65 24.21
CA LEU A 223 -15.24 -3.97 24.30
C LEU A 223 -14.65 -4.96 23.29
N LYS A 224 -14.41 -4.52 22.05
CA LYS A 224 -13.73 -5.31 21.03
C LYS A 224 -12.34 -5.75 21.52
N TRP A 225 -11.54 -4.83 22.04
CA TRP A 225 -10.18 -5.14 22.49
C TRP A 225 -10.15 -6.09 23.70
N SER A 226 -11.05 -5.89 24.67
CA SER A 226 -11.10 -6.72 25.88
C SER A 226 -11.74 -8.09 25.67
N LYS A 227 -12.79 -8.20 24.84
CA LYS A 227 -13.55 -9.44 24.65
C LYS A 227 -13.07 -10.25 23.46
N GLU A 228 -12.94 -9.63 22.29
CA GLU A 228 -12.55 -10.33 21.07
C GLU A 228 -11.04 -10.56 21.04
N TYR A 229 -10.27 -9.50 21.25
CA TYR A 229 -8.80 -9.57 21.20
C TYR A 229 -8.17 -9.97 22.55
N ARG A 230 -8.97 -10.13 23.60
CA ARG A 230 -8.55 -10.64 24.92
C ARG A 230 -7.45 -9.81 25.61
N TYR A 231 -7.36 -8.51 25.34
CA TYR A 231 -6.43 -7.62 26.05
C TYR A 231 -6.90 -7.37 27.48
N ASP A 232 -5.95 -7.34 28.41
CA ASP A 232 -6.17 -6.82 29.76
C ASP A 232 -6.03 -5.30 29.80
N LEU A 233 -6.49 -4.69 30.90
CA LEU A 233 -6.42 -3.24 31.07
C LEU A 233 -4.97 -2.74 31.06
N ASP A 234 -4.04 -3.48 31.68
CA ASP A 234 -2.65 -3.06 31.80
C ASP A 234 -1.96 -2.95 30.43
N ALA A 235 -2.20 -3.90 29.52
CA ALA A 235 -1.71 -3.86 28.15
C ALA A 235 -2.28 -2.67 27.37
N LEU A 236 -3.59 -2.42 27.51
CA LEU A 236 -4.24 -1.26 26.89
C LEU A 236 -3.67 0.06 27.43
N LEU A 237 -3.35 0.13 28.73
CA LEU A 237 -2.74 1.32 29.32
C LEU A 237 -1.30 1.54 28.84
N VAL A 238 -0.51 0.49 28.65
CA VAL A 238 0.85 0.59 28.05
C VAL A 238 0.75 1.14 26.63
N ALA A 239 -0.12 0.57 25.79
CA ALA A 239 -0.35 1.05 24.43
C ALA A 239 -0.87 2.50 24.40
N ALA A 240 -1.81 2.85 25.27
CA ALA A 240 -2.38 4.19 25.38
C ALA A 240 -1.31 5.24 25.73
N ARG A 241 -0.41 4.94 26.66
CA ARG A 241 0.71 5.83 27.02
C ARG A 241 1.62 6.10 25.84
N ALA A 242 1.88 5.09 24.99
CA ALA A 242 2.71 5.24 23.79
C ALA A 242 2.07 6.16 22.73
N CYS A 243 0.73 6.21 22.69
CA CYS A 243 -0.06 7.06 21.80
C CYS A 243 -0.33 8.48 22.34
N LYS A 244 0.15 8.82 23.54
CA LYS A 244 -0.10 10.11 24.18
C LYS A 244 0.29 11.28 23.27
N ARG A 245 -0.68 12.17 22.99
CA ARG A 245 -0.55 13.34 22.09
C ARG A 245 -0.17 13.02 20.62
N LYS A 246 -0.32 11.76 20.18
CA LYS A 246 0.03 11.31 18.82
C LYS A 246 -1.20 10.84 18.02
N GLY A 247 -2.35 11.51 18.18
CA GLY A 247 -3.58 11.20 17.43
C GLY A 247 -4.70 10.52 18.22
N GLY A 248 -4.58 10.43 19.56
CA GLY A 248 -5.69 10.01 20.44
C GLY A 248 -6.17 8.58 20.20
N MET A 249 -7.49 8.37 20.25
CA MET A 249 -8.10 7.04 20.15
C MET A 249 -7.87 6.40 18.78
N THR A 250 -7.91 7.16 17.68
CA THR A 250 -7.67 6.63 16.33
C THR A 250 -6.30 5.97 16.21
N ARG A 251 -5.26 6.60 16.78
CA ARG A 251 -3.91 6.02 16.77
C ARG A 251 -3.82 4.81 17.68
N LEU A 252 -4.51 4.83 18.83
CA LEU A 252 -4.57 3.67 19.72
C LEU A 252 -5.23 2.47 19.02
N THR A 253 -6.35 2.66 18.34
CA THR A 253 -7.02 1.60 17.57
C THR A 253 -6.08 0.96 16.56
N ALA A 254 -5.39 1.77 15.75
CA ALA A 254 -4.42 1.27 14.77
C ALA A 254 -3.26 0.51 15.45
N LEU A 255 -2.78 1.00 16.59
CA LEU A 255 -1.71 0.33 17.34
C LEU A 255 -2.18 -1.01 17.93
N ILE A 256 -3.40 -1.09 18.47
CA ILE A 256 -3.95 -2.35 19.00
C ILE A 256 -4.15 -3.38 17.88
N GLU A 257 -4.59 -2.95 16.70
CA GLU A 257 -4.68 -3.83 15.52
C GLU A 257 -3.30 -4.34 15.09
N GLU A 258 -2.29 -3.47 15.08
CA GLU A 258 -0.89 -3.84 14.81
C GLU A 258 -0.37 -4.86 15.84
N LEU A 259 -0.58 -4.61 17.13
CA LEU A 259 -0.16 -5.48 18.24
C LEU A 259 -0.86 -6.84 18.19
N HIS A 260 -2.16 -6.87 17.88
CA HIS A 260 -2.92 -8.11 17.74
C HIS A 260 -2.39 -8.96 16.57
N ASN A 261 -2.09 -8.33 15.44
CA ASN A 261 -1.47 -9.01 14.30
C ASN A 261 -0.05 -9.52 14.60
N ALA A 262 0.69 -8.80 15.46
CA ALA A 262 2.01 -9.21 15.95
C ALA A 262 1.95 -10.25 17.09
N GLY A 263 0.77 -10.56 17.62
CA GLY A 263 0.56 -11.54 18.69
C GLY A 263 0.90 -11.04 20.10
N ALA A 264 1.12 -9.74 20.31
CA ALA A 264 1.48 -9.16 21.60
C ALA A 264 0.21 -8.77 22.39
N HIS A 265 -0.18 -9.57 23.39
CA HIS A 265 -1.46 -9.40 24.10
C HIS A 265 -1.31 -8.97 25.57
N SER A 266 -0.15 -9.25 26.18
CA SER A 266 0.13 -8.86 27.58
C SER A 266 0.88 -7.53 27.69
N ALA A 267 0.78 -6.86 28.84
CA ALA A 267 1.48 -5.60 29.08
C ALA A 267 3.00 -5.68 28.85
N THR A 268 3.61 -6.82 29.19
CA THR A 268 5.05 -7.07 28.96
C THR A 268 5.40 -7.26 27.50
N GLU A 269 4.57 -7.97 26.74
CA GLU A 269 4.78 -8.17 25.29
C GLU A 269 4.57 -6.87 24.53
N VAL A 270 3.55 -6.09 24.89
CA VAL A 270 3.28 -4.78 24.30
C VAL A 270 4.45 -3.82 24.57
N ASP A 271 4.94 -3.73 25.81
CA ASP A 271 6.09 -2.89 26.14
C ASP A 271 7.36 -3.33 25.38
N ALA A 272 7.62 -4.64 25.29
CA ALA A 272 8.76 -5.17 24.54
C ALA A 272 8.66 -4.84 23.04
N TYR A 273 7.49 -5.02 22.44
CA TYR A 273 7.23 -4.70 21.04
C TYR A 273 7.45 -3.22 20.74
N LEU A 274 6.92 -2.34 21.60
CA LEU A 274 7.08 -0.89 21.46
C LEU A 274 8.55 -0.47 21.58
N LYS A 275 9.29 -1.03 22.54
CA LYS A 275 10.73 -0.79 22.70
C LYS A 275 11.53 -1.24 21.48
N GLN A 276 11.23 -2.43 20.96
CA GLN A 276 11.88 -2.94 19.75
C GLN A 276 11.58 -2.06 18.54
N ARG A 277 10.33 -1.61 18.37
CA ARG A 277 9.96 -0.70 17.28
C ARG A 277 10.70 0.64 17.37
N GLU A 278 10.82 1.20 18.57
CA GLU A 278 11.57 2.43 18.80
C GLU A 278 13.07 2.25 18.56
N SER A 279 13.66 1.13 18.99
CA SER A 279 15.08 0.83 18.74
C SER A 279 15.36 0.69 17.24
N LEU A 280 14.50 -0.01 16.49
CA LEU A 280 14.62 -0.13 15.02
C LEU A 280 14.51 1.22 14.32
N LYS A 281 13.57 2.09 14.72
CA LYS A 281 13.49 3.46 14.18
C LYS A 281 14.73 4.28 14.46
N LYS A 282 15.27 4.18 15.67
CA LYS A 282 16.51 4.86 16.04
C LYS A 282 17.68 4.36 15.21
N LEU A 283 17.83 3.04 15.08
CA LEU A 283 18.86 2.42 14.25
C LEU A 283 18.73 2.84 12.79
N ALA A 284 17.53 2.76 12.20
CA ALA A 284 17.30 3.21 10.82
C ALA A 284 17.70 4.68 10.62
N SER A 285 17.30 5.58 11.54
CA SER A 285 17.69 6.99 11.50
C SER A 285 19.21 7.17 11.62
N GLU A 286 19.87 6.43 12.50
CA GLU A 286 21.33 6.45 12.66
C GLU A 286 22.05 5.98 11.40
N LEU A 287 21.61 4.88 10.78
CA LEU A 287 22.21 4.33 9.56
C LEU A 287 22.07 5.31 8.40
N VAL A 288 20.85 5.84 8.18
CA VAL A 288 20.56 6.84 7.14
C VAL A 288 21.45 8.09 7.30
N LYS A 289 21.60 8.58 8.54
CA LYS A 289 22.50 9.70 8.83
C LYS A 289 23.97 9.35 8.58
N LYS A 290 24.43 8.16 8.99
CA LYS A 290 25.81 7.71 8.81
C LYS A 290 26.21 7.57 7.35
N ILE A 291 25.32 7.06 6.49
CA ILE A 291 25.57 7.01 5.04
C ILE A 291 25.50 8.40 4.36
N GLY A 292 25.03 9.43 5.08
CA GLY A 292 24.88 10.78 4.56
C GLY A 292 23.66 10.96 3.65
N ALA A 293 22.61 10.17 3.85
CA ALA A 293 21.36 10.24 3.10
C ALA A 293 20.22 10.80 3.96
N TYR A 294 19.08 11.08 3.32
CA TYR A 294 17.84 11.46 4.00
C TYR A 294 16.67 10.68 3.41
N TYR A 295 15.90 10.03 4.27
CA TYR A 295 14.67 9.32 3.92
C TYR A 295 13.55 9.82 4.82
N ALA A 296 12.45 10.26 4.22
CA ALA A 296 11.31 10.81 4.96
C ALA A 296 10.52 9.72 5.70
N ASP A 297 10.42 8.54 5.10
CA ASP A 297 9.73 7.38 5.68
C ASP A 297 10.75 6.37 6.22
N LEU A 298 10.91 6.37 7.55
CA LEU A 298 11.77 5.39 8.23
C LEU A 298 11.10 4.03 8.40
N ASP A 299 9.77 3.94 8.35
CA ASP A 299 9.06 2.65 8.47
C ASP A 299 9.34 1.80 7.21
N ALA A 300 9.30 2.41 6.02
CA ALA A 300 9.70 1.74 4.77
C ALA A 300 11.18 1.26 4.79
N VAL A 301 12.09 2.08 5.36
CA VAL A 301 13.50 1.70 5.51
C VAL A 301 13.65 0.46 6.40
N ILE A 302 12.87 0.38 7.48
CA ILE A 302 12.91 -0.76 8.39
C ILE A 302 12.43 -2.02 7.68
N GLU A 303 11.30 -1.95 6.98
CA GLU A 303 10.70 -3.11 6.32
C GLU A 303 11.54 -3.65 5.15
N VAL A 304 12.03 -2.76 4.28
CA VAL A 304 12.72 -3.14 3.04
C VAL A 304 14.17 -3.55 3.29
N TYR A 305 14.84 -2.92 4.26
CA TYR A 305 16.28 -3.09 4.46
C TYR A 305 16.62 -3.67 5.83
N LEU A 306 16.24 -2.98 6.90
CA LEU A 306 16.73 -3.33 8.25
C LEU A 306 16.26 -4.71 8.70
N ASN A 307 14.98 -5.03 8.51
CA ASN A 307 14.42 -6.33 8.88
C ASN A 307 15.09 -7.49 8.12
N PRO A 308 15.25 -7.42 6.78
CA PRO A 308 16.04 -8.41 6.05
C PRO A 308 17.50 -8.52 6.49
N TRP A 309 18.16 -7.40 6.83
CA TRP A 309 19.55 -7.42 7.30
C TRP A 309 19.68 -8.09 8.66
N LEU A 310 18.83 -7.74 9.62
CA LEU A 310 18.79 -8.38 10.94
C LEU A 310 18.36 -9.85 10.84
N GLY A 311 17.42 -10.17 9.94
CA GLY A 311 16.98 -11.54 9.65
C GLY A 311 18.08 -12.43 9.06
N LYS A 312 19.10 -11.84 8.43
CA LYS A 312 20.34 -12.53 8.00
C LYS A 312 21.33 -12.75 9.15
N GLY A 313 21.06 -12.25 10.34
CA GLY A 313 21.89 -12.41 11.54
C GLY A 313 22.94 -11.31 11.75
N PHE A 314 22.83 -10.16 11.08
CA PHE A 314 23.73 -9.03 11.33
C PHE A 314 23.48 -8.40 12.70
N GLU A 315 24.55 -8.09 13.41
CA GLU A 315 24.48 -7.27 14.62
C GLU A 315 24.23 -5.79 14.26
N GLU A 316 23.53 -5.05 15.12
CA GLU A 316 23.29 -3.62 14.90
C GLU A 316 24.60 -2.83 14.73
N ASP A 317 25.63 -3.15 15.53
CA ASP A 317 26.94 -2.50 15.44
C ASP A 317 27.68 -2.84 14.14
N ALA A 318 27.44 -4.04 13.57
CA ALA A 318 27.97 -4.39 12.27
C ALA A 318 27.36 -3.50 11.18
N LEU A 319 26.04 -3.28 11.22
CA LEU A 319 25.36 -2.37 10.30
C LEU A 319 25.84 -0.93 10.44
N ARG A 320 26.08 -0.46 11.67
CA ARG A 320 26.68 0.86 11.92
C ARG A 320 28.06 0.99 11.29
N ALA A 321 28.92 -0.02 11.43
CA ALA A 321 30.24 -0.05 10.82
C ALA A 321 30.17 -0.10 9.28
N LEU A 322 29.22 -0.85 8.71
CA LEU A 322 29.00 -0.89 7.26
C LEU A 322 28.51 0.46 6.72
N ALA A 323 27.63 1.16 7.44
CA ALA A 323 27.18 2.49 7.06
C ALA A 323 28.33 3.52 7.05
N GLU A 324 29.22 3.48 8.04
CA GLU A 324 30.44 4.30 8.06
C GLU A 324 31.35 3.97 6.88
N PHE A 325 31.53 2.68 6.58
CA PHE A 325 32.32 2.25 5.44
C PHE A 325 31.73 2.72 4.10
N CYS A 326 30.40 2.64 3.95
CA CYS A 326 29.69 3.20 2.80
C CYS A 326 29.97 4.69 2.62
N PHE A 327 29.90 5.48 3.70
CA PHE A 327 30.19 6.91 3.66
C PHE A 327 31.63 7.21 3.18
N VAL A 328 32.63 6.51 3.74
CA VAL A 328 34.04 6.67 3.34
C VAL A 328 34.27 6.32 1.86
N ARG A 329 33.53 5.33 1.35
CA ARG A 329 33.59 4.91 -0.07
C ARG A 329 32.67 5.73 -0.98
N ASN A 330 32.06 6.80 -0.47
CA ASN A 330 31.10 7.65 -1.18
C ASN A 330 29.87 6.89 -1.72
N LEU A 331 29.45 5.83 -1.02
CA LEU A 331 28.23 5.09 -1.26
C LEU A 331 27.11 5.66 -0.38
N ARG A 332 26.34 6.62 -0.89
CA ARG A 332 25.39 7.43 -0.11
C ARG A 332 23.92 7.03 -0.25
N THR A 333 23.65 5.75 -0.51
CA THR A 333 22.29 5.23 -0.67
C THR A 333 22.11 3.90 0.06
N LEU A 334 20.88 3.59 0.48
CA LEU A 334 20.56 2.31 1.13
C LEU A 334 20.69 1.13 0.17
N GLU A 335 20.46 1.33 -1.13
CA GLU A 335 20.65 0.31 -2.16
C GLU A 335 22.14 -0.09 -2.28
N ALA A 336 23.04 0.90 -2.21
CA ALA A 336 24.48 0.65 -2.23
C ALA A 336 24.94 -0.04 -0.94
N MET A 337 24.35 0.35 0.20
CA MET A 337 24.58 -0.33 1.48
C MET A 337 24.05 -1.77 1.45
N ASP A 338 22.88 -2.02 0.86
CA ASP A 338 22.29 -3.37 0.73
C ASP A 338 23.17 -4.30 -0.10
N ALA A 339 23.69 -3.83 -1.24
CA ALA A 339 24.64 -4.59 -2.06
C ALA A 339 25.89 -4.98 -1.25
N LEU A 340 26.33 -4.09 -0.35
CA LEU A 340 27.48 -4.30 0.51
C LEU A 340 27.16 -5.29 1.64
N VAL A 341 26.00 -5.16 2.30
CA VAL A 341 25.50 -6.14 3.28
C VAL A 341 25.40 -7.53 2.63
N GLY A 342 24.89 -7.62 1.41
CA GLY A 342 24.83 -8.87 0.64
C GLY A 342 26.20 -9.49 0.37
N LYS A 343 27.23 -8.66 0.13
CA LYS A 343 28.62 -9.13 -0.02
C LYS A 343 29.17 -9.66 1.32
N PHE A 344 28.99 -8.93 2.41
CA PHE A 344 29.49 -9.31 3.73
C PHE A 344 28.79 -10.57 4.26
N TYR A 345 27.49 -10.73 3.95
CA TYR A 345 26.74 -11.94 4.25
C TYR A 345 27.35 -13.17 3.57
N LYS A 346 27.70 -13.07 2.27
CA LYS A 346 28.37 -14.15 1.52
C LYS A 346 29.75 -14.50 2.07
N LEU A 347 30.42 -13.54 2.71
CA LEU A 347 31.73 -13.72 3.33
C LEU A 347 31.65 -14.15 4.81
N GLY A 348 30.46 -14.20 5.40
CA GLY A 348 30.25 -14.55 6.81
C GLY A 348 30.61 -13.46 7.83
N TYR A 349 30.78 -12.21 7.38
CA TYR A 349 31.16 -11.09 8.24
C TYR A 349 29.92 -10.38 8.79
N LEU A 350 29.35 -10.93 9.88
CA LEU A 350 28.09 -10.48 10.47
C LEU A 350 28.26 -9.57 11.71
N THR A 351 29.47 -9.46 12.26
CA THR A 351 29.76 -8.73 13.51
C THR A 351 30.59 -7.48 13.25
N ALA A 352 30.50 -6.49 14.15
CA ALA A 352 31.26 -5.24 14.02
C ALA A 352 32.78 -5.44 14.00
N ALA A 353 33.29 -6.48 14.68
CA ALA A 353 34.71 -6.84 14.64
C ALA A 353 35.09 -7.32 13.24
N SER A 354 34.36 -8.31 12.70
CA SER A 354 34.64 -8.87 11.37
C SER A 354 34.55 -7.84 10.25
N VAL A 355 33.59 -6.90 10.36
CA VAL A 355 33.47 -5.80 9.41
C VAL A 355 34.68 -4.87 9.49
N ARG A 356 35.06 -4.45 10.70
CA ARG A 356 36.21 -3.55 10.90
C ARG A 356 37.53 -4.19 10.49
N ASP A 357 37.72 -5.48 10.76
CA ASP A 357 38.91 -6.22 10.35
C ASP A 357 39.05 -6.27 8.83
N TYR A 358 37.94 -6.50 8.11
CA TYR A 358 37.93 -6.44 6.65
C TYR A 358 38.25 -5.04 6.12
N VAL A 359 37.66 -4.00 6.72
CA VAL A 359 37.93 -2.60 6.34
C VAL A 359 39.40 -2.26 6.60
N ALA A 360 39.94 -2.62 7.77
CA ALA A 360 41.34 -2.39 8.11
C ALA A 360 42.29 -3.14 7.17
N ALA A 361 41.96 -4.39 6.78
CA ALA A 361 42.71 -5.13 5.77
C ALA A 361 42.68 -4.41 4.41
N SER A 362 41.51 -3.94 3.96
CA SER A 362 41.41 -3.18 2.71
C SER A 362 42.20 -1.88 2.73
N VAL A 363 42.26 -1.18 3.87
CA VAL A 363 43.07 0.04 4.03
C VAL A 363 44.56 -0.30 3.96
N ARG A 364 45.02 -1.35 4.66
CA ARG A 364 46.42 -1.81 4.58
C ARG A 364 46.82 -2.15 3.15
N THR A 365 45.99 -2.89 2.42
CA THR A 365 46.23 -3.21 1.00
C THR A 365 46.34 -1.94 0.15
N ASP A 366 45.43 -0.98 0.35
CA ASP A 366 45.47 0.29 -0.39
C ASP A 366 46.72 1.13 -0.03
N ASP A 367 47.18 1.09 1.22
CA ASP A 367 48.41 1.75 1.66
C ASP A 367 49.66 1.11 1.01
N SER A 368 49.74 -0.22 0.95
CA SER A 368 50.81 -0.93 0.23
C SER A 368 50.82 -0.57 -1.26
N ILE A 369 49.65 -0.56 -1.93
CA ILE A 369 49.56 -0.18 -3.34
C ILE A 369 49.97 1.28 -3.55
N ARG A 370 49.58 2.18 -2.64
CA ARG A 370 49.99 3.59 -2.70
C ARG A 370 51.50 3.74 -2.63
N ALA A 371 52.15 3.05 -1.69
CA ALA A 371 53.61 3.05 -1.57
C ALA A 371 54.28 2.51 -2.85
N ILE A 372 53.74 1.44 -3.46
CA ILE A 372 54.23 0.89 -4.72
C ILE A 372 54.09 1.90 -5.88
N LEU A 373 52.96 2.59 -5.98
CA LEU A 373 52.73 3.62 -7.00
C LEU A 373 53.67 4.81 -6.85
N GLU A 374 53.94 5.24 -5.61
CA GLU A 374 54.92 6.28 -5.29
C GLU A 374 56.33 5.86 -5.69
N LEU A 375 56.75 4.63 -5.38
CA LEU A 375 58.05 4.08 -5.79
C LEU A 375 58.21 4.02 -7.32
N ALA A 376 57.11 3.79 -8.05
CA ALA A 376 57.10 3.80 -9.52
C ALA A 376 57.01 5.23 -10.12
N GLY A 377 56.97 6.28 -9.30
CA GLY A 377 56.86 7.67 -9.74
C GLY A 377 55.48 8.03 -10.31
N GLY A 378 54.44 7.24 -10.01
CA GLY A 378 53.06 7.50 -10.38
C GLY A 378 52.32 8.36 -9.36
N LEU A 379 51.08 8.75 -9.70
CA LEU A 379 50.18 9.39 -8.74
C LEU A 379 49.72 8.38 -7.67
N PRO A 380 49.67 8.74 -6.38
CA PRO A 380 49.29 7.85 -5.27
C PRO A 380 47.77 7.61 -5.16
N VAL A 381 47.11 7.39 -6.31
CA VAL A 381 45.66 7.15 -6.40
C VAL A 381 45.42 5.69 -6.75
N VAL A 382 44.77 4.95 -5.84
CA VAL A 382 44.55 3.50 -5.97
C VAL A 382 43.24 3.20 -6.68
N GLY A 383 43.33 2.75 -7.93
CA GLY A 383 42.21 2.30 -8.75
C GLY A 383 41.80 0.84 -8.48
N ARG A 384 40.74 0.39 -9.16
CA ARG A 384 40.30 -1.01 -9.09
C ARG A 384 41.31 -1.95 -9.75
N ALA A 385 41.84 -1.58 -10.91
CA ALA A 385 42.81 -2.37 -11.65
C ALA A 385 44.09 -2.60 -10.83
N ASP A 386 44.54 -1.59 -10.07
CA ASP A 386 45.73 -1.69 -9.23
C ASP A 386 45.55 -2.72 -8.11
N ARG A 387 44.35 -2.79 -7.51
CA ARG A 387 44.01 -3.82 -6.51
C ARG A 387 43.98 -5.22 -7.11
N GLU A 388 43.48 -5.38 -8.33
CA GLU A 388 43.47 -6.68 -9.03
C GLU A 388 44.89 -7.15 -9.34
N TYR A 389 45.76 -6.27 -9.84
CA TYR A 389 47.19 -6.56 -10.04
C TYR A 389 47.88 -6.96 -8.74
N TYR A 390 47.73 -6.14 -7.69
CA TYR A 390 48.38 -6.39 -6.41
C TYR A 390 47.93 -7.72 -5.78
N ARG A 391 46.63 -8.05 -5.87
CA ARG A 391 46.12 -9.36 -5.45
C ARG A 391 46.79 -10.51 -6.21
N THR A 392 46.92 -10.40 -7.53
CA THR A 392 47.62 -11.41 -8.33
C THR A 392 49.10 -11.54 -7.92
N PHE A 393 49.78 -10.43 -7.61
CA PHE A 393 51.18 -10.46 -7.19
C PHE A 393 51.36 -11.19 -5.85
N VAL A 394 50.53 -10.89 -4.86
CA VAL A 394 50.66 -11.43 -3.50
C VAL A 394 50.03 -12.82 -3.38
N GLU A 395 48.76 -12.98 -3.75
CA GLU A 395 48.00 -14.21 -3.50
C GLU A 395 48.30 -15.31 -4.52
N GLU A 396 48.42 -14.97 -5.81
CA GLU A 396 48.61 -15.98 -6.85
C GLU A 396 50.08 -16.24 -7.18
N TRP A 397 50.93 -15.22 -7.05
CA TRP A 397 52.34 -15.28 -7.46
C TRP A 397 53.31 -15.33 -6.28
N GLY A 398 52.85 -14.99 -5.07
CA GLY A 398 53.63 -15.13 -3.84
C GLY A 398 54.73 -14.08 -3.65
N PHE A 399 54.64 -12.93 -4.32
CA PHE A 399 55.56 -11.81 -4.08
C PHE A 399 55.15 -11.04 -2.81
N ASP A 400 56.12 -10.66 -1.99
CA ASP A 400 55.91 -9.73 -0.88
C ASP A 400 56.02 -8.27 -1.32
N ASP A 401 55.69 -7.34 -0.42
CA ASP A 401 55.70 -5.90 -0.70
C ASP A 401 57.08 -5.37 -1.07
N GLU A 402 58.15 -5.97 -0.54
CA GLU A 402 59.54 -5.58 -0.83
C GLU A 402 59.94 -5.98 -2.24
N ALA A 403 59.58 -7.19 -2.69
CA ALA A 403 59.83 -7.69 -4.04
C ALA A 403 59.05 -6.89 -5.09
N ILE A 404 57.78 -6.58 -4.81
CA ILE A 404 56.97 -5.71 -5.67
C ILE A 404 57.57 -4.30 -5.72
N GLY A 405 58.04 -3.79 -4.57
CA GLY A 405 58.72 -2.50 -4.46
C GLY A 405 60.02 -2.42 -5.27
N ALA A 406 60.80 -3.49 -5.35
CA ALA A 406 62.00 -3.56 -6.19
C ALA A 406 61.65 -3.45 -7.68
N ALA A 407 60.62 -4.16 -8.14
CA ALA A 407 60.11 -4.04 -9.51
C ALA A 407 59.53 -2.65 -9.80
N ALA A 408 58.86 -2.03 -8.82
CA ALA A 408 58.31 -0.68 -8.91
C ALA A 408 59.40 0.38 -9.10
N LYS A 409 60.48 0.32 -8.31
CA LYS A 409 61.65 1.22 -8.45
C LYS A 409 62.28 1.13 -9.83
N TYR A 410 62.40 -0.08 -10.40
CA TYR A 410 62.91 -0.26 -11.77
C TYR A 410 61.96 0.31 -12.86
N CYS A 411 60.66 0.38 -12.56
CA CYS A 411 59.66 0.94 -13.45
C CYS A 411 59.47 2.46 -13.24
N ALA A 412 60.26 3.09 -12.37
CA ALA A 412 60.11 4.50 -12.03
C ALA A 412 60.11 5.41 -13.27
N GLY A 413 59.10 6.29 -13.35
CA GLY A 413 58.95 7.27 -14.43
C GLY A 413 58.40 6.73 -15.75
N LYS A 414 58.10 5.42 -15.85
CA LYS A 414 57.44 4.84 -17.03
C LYS A 414 55.91 5.05 -16.97
N PRO A 415 55.23 5.30 -18.10
CA PRO A 415 53.77 5.44 -18.12
C PRO A 415 53.09 4.11 -17.77
N PHE A 416 51.95 4.17 -17.09
CA PHE A 416 51.18 3.00 -16.63
C PHE A 416 51.98 2.10 -15.65
N PRO A 417 52.27 2.58 -14.44
CA PRO A 417 53.19 1.93 -13.50
C PRO A 417 52.81 0.46 -13.20
N MET A 418 51.55 0.18 -12.83
CA MET A 418 51.11 -1.17 -12.47
C MET A 418 51.20 -2.19 -13.62
N ALA A 419 50.96 -1.78 -14.87
CA ALA A 419 51.08 -2.66 -16.02
C ALA A 419 52.54 -3.04 -16.32
N ASN A 420 53.48 -2.11 -16.10
CA ASN A 420 54.91 -2.41 -16.26
C ASN A 420 55.44 -3.27 -15.11
N ILE A 421 55.01 -3.00 -13.88
CA ILE A 421 55.31 -3.85 -12.72
C ILE A 421 54.82 -5.27 -12.98
N ASN A 422 53.59 -5.44 -13.48
CA ASN A 422 53.05 -6.75 -13.87
C ASN A 422 53.93 -7.48 -14.89
N ARG A 423 54.42 -6.79 -15.94
CA ARG A 423 55.34 -7.39 -16.93
C ARG A 423 56.65 -7.84 -16.31
N VAL A 424 57.22 -7.02 -15.42
CA VAL A 424 58.47 -7.34 -14.72
C VAL A 424 58.28 -8.53 -13.81
N LEU A 425 57.28 -8.51 -12.92
CA LEU A 425 57.01 -9.60 -11.98
C LEU A 425 56.60 -10.89 -12.68
N SER A 426 55.86 -10.81 -13.80
CA SER A 426 55.53 -11.99 -14.61
C SER A 426 56.79 -12.68 -15.14
N ARG A 427 57.78 -11.90 -15.60
CA ARG A 427 59.09 -12.43 -16.02
C ARG A 427 59.86 -13.01 -14.84
N MET A 428 59.91 -12.31 -13.70
CA MET A 428 60.60 -12.80 -12.49
C MET A 428 59.99 -14.13 -11.99
N LYS A 429 58.66 -14.24 -12.02
CA LYS A 429 57.95 -15.49 -11.71
C LYS A 429 58.34 -16.62 -12.65
N ALA A 430 58.41 -16.36 -13.96
CA ALA A 430 58.82 -17.36 -14.95
C ALA A 430 60.27 -17.83 -14.73
N GLU A 431 61.13 -16.95 -14.21
CA GLU A 431 62.52 -17.24 -13.83
C GLU A 431 62.65 -17.85 -12.41
N GLY A 432 61.54 -17.96 -11.66
CA GLY A 432 61.53 -18.49 -10.29
C GLY A 432 62.13 -17.55 -9.23
N VAL A 433 62.28 -16.27 -9.56
CA VAL A 433 62.86 -15.24 -8.67
C VAL A 433 61.74 -14.50 -7.96
N LEU A 434 61.62 -14.67 -6.65
CA LEU A 434 60.57 -14.05 -5.83
C LEU A 434 61.10 -13.03 -4.80
N ASP A 435 62.40 -13.07 -4.51
CA ASP A 435 63.05 -12.25 -3.49
C ASP A 435 63.46 -10.86 -4.02
N ALA A 436 63.32 -9.83 -3.19
CA ALA A 436 63.55 -8.43 -3.57
C ALA A 436 65.00 -8.14 -4.02
N GLU A 437 66.00 -8.69 -3.33
CA GLU A 437 67.41 -8.48 -3.67
C GLU A 437 67.75 -9.18 -4.98
N ALA A 438 67.25 -10.41 -5.14
CA ALA A 438 67.45 -11.20 -6.36
C ALA A 438 66.79 -10.53 -7.58
N ILE A 439 65.58 -9.95 -7.43
CA ILE A 439 64.91 -9.17 -8.47
C ILE A 439 65.74 -7.93 -8.82
N ALA A 440 66.17 -7.14 -7.84
CA ALA A 440 66.95 -5.94 -8.08
C ALA A 440 68.26 -6.23 -8.81
N LYS A 441 68.98 -7.29 -8.41
CA LYS A 441 70.21 -7.75 -9.06
C LYS A 441 69.94 -8.16 -10.51
N ARG A 442 68.90 -8.97 -10.74
CA ARG A 442 68.54 -9.48 -12.08
C ARG A 442 68.14 -8.36 -13.04
N LEU A 443 67.45 -7.35 -12.54
CA LEU A 443 67.05 -6.18 -13.33
C LEU A 443 68.26 -5.33 -13.73
N ASN A 444 69.23 -5.13 -12.83
CA ASN A 444 70.47 -4.42 -13.14
C ASN A 444 71.37 -5.18 -14.13
N GLU A 445 71.51 -6.51 -13.98
CA GLU A 445 72.25 -7.35 -14.94
C GLU A 445 71.63 -7.29 -16.35
N SER A 446 70.29 -7.20 -16.43
CA SER A 446 69.59 -7.09 -17.71
C SER A 446 69.83 -5.75 -18.41
N GLU A 447 70.01 -4.65 -17.66
CA GLU A 447 70.40 -3.34 -18.20
C GLU A 447 71.84 -3.32 -18.75
N GLU A 448 72.79 -3.95 -18.04
CA GLU A 448 74.18 -4.09 -18.52
C GLU A 448 74.30 -4.95 -19.79
N SER A 449 73.43 -5.95 -19.94
CA SER A 449 73.38 -6.80 -21.14
C SER A 449 72.70 -6.15 -22.37
N LEU A 450 72.05 -4.99 -22.19
CA LEU A 450 71.27 -4.27 -23.21
C LEU A 450 71.99 -3.07 -23.83
N ILE A 451 73.32 -2.95 -23.69
CA ILE A 451 74.11 -2.04 -24.52
C ILE A 451 74.62 -2.77 -25.78
N PRO A 452 73.87 -2.74 -26.90
CA PRO A 452 74.48 -2.74 -28.22
C PRO A 452 74.30 -1.39 -28.92
N ASP A 453 75.45 -0.93 -29.40
CA ASP A 453 75.77 0.13 -30.37
C ASP A 453 74.60 0.84 -31.08
N ARG A 454 74.59 2.17 -30.93
CA ARG A 454 73.67 3.10 -31.58
C ARG A 454 73.87 3.08 -33.11
N ARG A 455 73.02 2.35 -33.84
CA ARG A 455 72.71 2.67 -35.24
C ARG A 455 71.20 2.76 -35.47
N ALA A 456 70.74 3.98 -35.68
CA ALA A 456 69.39 4.32 -36.10
C ALA A 456 68.98 3.51 -37.33
N LYS A 457 67.97 2.64 -37.19
CA LYS A 457 67.22 2.11 -38.33
C LYS A 457 66.10 3.09 -38.65
N LYS A 458 66.10 3.62 -39.87
CA LYS A 458 65.01 4.44 -40.44
C LYS A 458 63.68 3.66 -40.42
N PRO A 459 62.52 4.33 -40.27
CA PRO A 459 61.22 3.68 -40.37
C PRO A 459 61.00 3.13 -41.79
N LYS A 460 60.44 1.93 -41.90
CA LYS A 460 59.93 1.39 -43.17
C LYS A 460 58.63 2.12 -43.55
N GLU A 461 58.59 2.70 -44.75
CA GLU A 461 57.37 3.24 -45.34
C GLU A 461 56.36 2.12 -45.64
N THR A 462 55.11 2.29 -45.23
CA THR A 462 53.96 1.47 -45.63
C THR A 462 53.31 2.04 -46.89
N PRO A 463 52.90 1.23 -47.88
CA PRO A 463 52.48 1.71 -49.20
C PRO A 463 50.97 2.01 -49.25
N TYR A 464 50.48 2.94 -48.43
CA TYR A 464 49.12 3.46 -48.54
C TYR A 464 49.13 5.00 -48.58
N PRO A 465 48.39 5.65 -49.49
CA PRO A 465 48.32 7.10 -49.53
C PRO A 465 47.61 7.61 -48.26
N GLN A 466 48.35 8.29 -47.39
CA GLN A 466 47.77 9.00 -46.25
C GLN A 466 47.02 10.23 -46.76
N ARG A 467 45.70 10.27 -46.57
CA ARG A 467 44.93 11.50 -46.71
C ARG A 467 45.25 12.41 -45.53
N THR A 468 45.76 13.60 -45.81
CA THR A 468 45.82 14.71 -44.85
C THR A 468 44.47 15.41 -44.81
N TYR A 469 43.74 15.28 -43.71
CA TYR A 469 42.52 16.04 -43.46
C TYR A 469 42.86 17.50 -43.12
N SER A 470 42.08 18.45 -43.61
CA SER A 470 42.23 19.85 -43.22
C SER A 470 41.70 20.08 -41.80
N LYS A 471 42.13 21.16 -41.12
CA LYS A 471 41.63 21.53 -39.78
C LYS A 471 40.10 21.76 -39.76
N GLU A 472 39.51 22.08 -40.91
CA GLU A 472 38.06 22.30 -41.06
C GLU A 472 37.29 20.98 -41.16
N GLU A 473 37.88 19.93 -41.77
CA GLU A 473 37.29 18.58 -41.83
C GLU A 473 37.34 17.83 -40.49
N LEU A 474 38.35 18.11 -39.65
CA LEU A 474 38.41 17.57 -38.29
C LEU A 474 37.41 18.24 -37.33
N GLY A 475 36.98 19.47 -37.63
CA GLY A 475 36.01 20.23 -36.84
C GLY A 475 34.57 19.75 -36.98
N SER A 476 34.21 19.07 -38.09
CA SER A 476 32.84 18.55 -38.31
C SER A 476 32.59 17.18 -37.69
N VAL A 477 33.62 16.50 -37.18
CA VAL A 477 33.51 15.18 -36.54
C VAL A 477 33.28 15.28 -35.03
N PHE A 478 33.58 16.44 -34.42
CA PHE A 478 33.28 16.74 -33.02
C PHE A 478 32.16 17.77 -32.93
N THR A 479 30.93 17.34 -33.21
CA THR A 479 29.74 18.05 -32.72
C THR A 479 29.51 17.69 -31.25
N ASP A 480 29.35 18.72 -30.43
CA ASP A 480 29.05 18.72 -29.00
C ASP A 480 28.15 17.56 -28.51
N ILE A 481 28.71 16.68 -27.68
CA ILE A 481 27.93 15.81 -26.79
C ILE A 481 27.74 16.53 -25.44
N SER A 482 27.25 17.77 -25.50
CA SER A 482 26.91 18.56 -24.30
C SER A 482 25.48 19.11 -24.29
N ALA A 483 24.61 18.67 -25.21
CA ALA A 483 23.22 19.10 -25.23
C ALA A 483 22.26 17.95 -25.58
N THR A 484 21.96 17.09 -24.59
CA THR A 484 20.66 16.41 -24.50
C THR A 484 20.41 16.00 -23.04
N ILE A 485 19.97 16.97 -22.24
CA ILE A 485 19.07 16.68 -21.12
C ILE A 485 17.69 16.82 -21.74
N ASP A 486 17.02 15.69 -22.00
CA ASP A 486 15.57 15.65 -22.09
C ASP A 486 15.07 14.66 -21.04
N THR A 487 14.34 15.24 -20.09
CA THR A 487 13.43 14.57 -19.17
C THR A 487 12.22 14.08 -19.95
N GLU A 488 11.99 12.77 -19.99
CA GLU A 488 10.67 12.12 -19.91
C GLU A 488 10.87 10.60 -19.93
N ASP A 489 10.06 9.90 -19.14
CA ASP A 489 10.00 8.46 -18.87
C ASP A 489 11.07 7.84 -17.94
N LEU A 490 10.88 8.07 -16.63
CA LEU A 490 10.72 7.02 -15.60
C LEU A 490 10.23 7.60 -14.27
#